data_AF-A0A1V2RBS7-F1
#
_entry.id   AF-A0A1V2RBS7-F1
#
_cell.length_a   1.000
_cell.length_b   1.000
_cell.length_c   1.000
_cell.angle_alpha   90.00
_cell.angle_beta   90.00
_cell.angle_gamma   90.00
#
_symmetry.space_group_name_H-M   'P 1'
#
loop_
_entity.id
_entity.type
_entity.pdbx_description
1 polymer ?
#
loop_
_entity_poly.entity_id
_entity_poly.type
_entity_poly.pdbx_seq_one_letter_code
_entity_poly.pdbx_strand_id
1 'polypeptide(L)'
;MSQPWQHQHQPQPGQPGYGYPQQPGYGYPQQPGYGYPQPGMGPPAPPPAPYTRRPQPGVAILVSAAAALALALLYGFLTGMVVDFESLIEDAARNGDTEIDVAQLTWLAAAVGALIGLPAAKLAPGQPAAYWTAGALAVVAMLLGETFATAVLASEATDGAKGAFEMFFDNFSDMWEGWTENAHGMTWPLAALAPAAAVLTGYLVGGTTPPQPRTWP
;
A
#
# COMPACT_ATOMS: atom_id res chain seq x y z
N MET A 1 1.52 -44.19 31.85
CA MET A 1 1.87 -42.80 31.48
C MET A 1 1.08 -42.48 30.22
N SER A 2 0.05 -41.66 30.43
CA SER A 2 -1.11 -41.51 29.55
C SER A 2 -0.85 -40.46 28.46
N GLN A 3 -1.30 -40.80 27.25
CA GLN A 3 -1.23 -40.01 26.02
C GLN A 3 -2.27 -38.87 25.95
N PRO A 4 -2.16 -37.94 24.97
CA PRO A 4 -2.50 -36.52 25.12
C PRO A 4 -3.95 -36.15 24.82
N TRP A 5 -4.35 -35.00 25.37
CA TRP A 5 -5.65 -34.34 25.18
C TRP A 5 -5.84 -33.89 23.72
N GLN A 6 -6.78 -34.53 23.02
CA GLN A 6 -7.36 -34.05 21.76
C GLN A 6 -8.64 -33.28 22.07
N HIS A 7 -8.69 -31.99 21.74
CA HIS A 7 -9.92 -31.21 21.75
C HIS A 7 -10.72 -31.50 20.48
N GLN A 8 -11.77 -32.32 20.62
CA GLN A 8 -12.81 -32.53 19.64
C GLN A 8 -13.76 -31.32 19.60
N HIS A 9 -13.74 -30.57 18.49
CA HIS A 9 -14.80 -29.61 18.19
C HIS A 9 -16.03 -30.34 17.65
N GLN A 10 -17.16 -30.07 18.29
CA GLN A 10 -18.46 -30.70 18.12
C GLN A 10 -19.20 -30.09 16.92
N PRO A 11 -19.75 -30.88 15.98
CA PRO A 11 -20.58 -30.35 14.90
C PRO A 11 -21.99 -30.02 15.40
N GLN A 12 -22.45 -28.80 15.11
CA GLN A 12 -23.78 -28.31 15.45
C GLN A 12 -24.83 -28.94 14.49
N PRO A 13 -25.91 -29.57 15.01
CA PRO A 13 -26.89 -30.25 14.17
C PRO A 13 -27.83 -29.27 13.45
N GLY A 14 -28.08 -29.57 12.16
CA GLY A 14 -28.91 -28.80 11.26
C GLY A 14 -30.39 -28.77 11.65
N GLN A 15 -31.04 -27.64 11.37
CA GLN A 15 -32.48 -27.48 11.51
C GLN A 15 -33.21 -28.10 10.30
N PRO A 16 -34.20 -28.99 10.51
CA PRO A 16 -35.02 -29.56 9.44
C PRO A 16 -36.02 -28.53 8.90
N GLY A 17 -35.83 -28.10 7.65
CA GLY A 17 -36.82 -27.32 6.91
C GLY A 17 -38.01 -28.19 6.52
N TYR A 18 -39.16 -27.93 7.14
CA TYR A 18 -40.43 -28.59 6.88
C TYR A 18 -40.91 -28.34 5.44
N GLY A 19 -41.04 -29.43 4.67
CA GLY A 19 -41.68 -29.42 3.36
C GLY A 19 -43.19 -29.25 3.47
N TYR A 20 -43.75 -28.36 2.66
CA TYR A 20 -45.19 -28.29 2.40
C TYR A 20 -45.52 -29.08 1.12
N PRO A 21 -46.58 -29.91 1.11
CA PRO A 21 -46.99 -30.64 -0.08
C PRO A 21 -47.63 -29.71 -1.11
N GLN A 22 -47.19 -29.80 -2.37
CA GLN A 22 -47.91 -29.21 -3.51
C GLN A 22 -49.23 -29.96 -3.72
N GLN A 23 -50.34 -29.25 -3.63
CA GLN A 23 -51.65 -29.75 -4.08
C GLN A 23 -51.79 -29.57 -5.61
N PRO A 24 -52.27 -30.58 -6.35
CA PRO A 24 -52.60 -30.44 -7.77
C PRO A 24 -53.93 -29.70 -7.95
N GLY A 25 -53.85 -28.44 -8.41
CA GLY A 25 -55.03 -27.62 -8.71
C GLY A 25 -55.51 -27.81 -10.15
N TYR A 26 -56.67 -28.46 -10.30
CA TYR A 26 -57.43 -28.62 -11.54
C TYR A 26 -58.02 -27.28 -12.04
N GLY A 27 -58.06 -27.10 -13.36
CA GLY A 27 -58.33 -25.82 -14.02
C GLY A 27 -59.77 -25.30 -13.91
N TYR A 28 -59.89 -23.97 -13.92
CA TYR A 28 -61.08 -23.21 -14.27
C TYR A 28 -60.70 -21.96 -15.09
N PRO A 29 -61.51 -21.56 -16.08
CA PRO A 29 -61.23 -20.42 -16.95
C PRO A 29 -61.30 -19.08 -16.21
N GLN A 30 -60.30 -18.23 -16.45
CA GLN A 30 -60.21 -16.88 -15.91
C GLN A 30 -61.30 -15.96 -16.48
N GLN A 31 -62.00 -15.25 -15.61
CA GLN A 31 -62.75 -14.04 -15.96
C GLN A 31 -61.86 -12.79 -15.80
N PRO A 32 -61.94 -11.79 -16.70
CA PRO A 32 -61.18 -10.55 -16.57
C PRO A 32 -61.82 -9.65 -15.50
N GLY A 33 -61.31 -9.71 -14.28
CA GLY A 33 -61.67 -8.80 -13.20
C GLY A 33 -60.89 -7.49 -13.30
N TYR A 34 -61.59 -6.39 -13.56
CA TYR A 34 -61.08 -5.03 -13.40
C TYR A 34 -60.87 -4.75 -11.90
N GLY A 35 -59.64 -4.91 -11.42
CA GLY A 35 -59.26 -4.75 -10.02
C GLY A 35 -58.37 -3.53 -9.80
N TYR A 36 -58.80 -2.65 -8.90
CA TYR A 36 -57.98 -1.59 -8.31
C TYR A 36 -56.66 -2.14 -7.73
N PRO A 37 -55.52 -1.44 -7.84
CA PRO A 37 -54.26 -1.90 -7.28
C PRO A 37 -54.35 -1.94 -5.75
N GLN A 38 -54.35 -3.15 -5.19
CA GLN A 38 -54.12 -3.35 -3.76
C GLN A 38 -52.67 -2.99 -3.45
N PRO A 39 -52.41 -2.22 -2.37
CA PRO A 39 -51.06 -2.05 -1.84
C PRO A 39 -50.62 -3.37 -1.22
N GLY A 40 -50.06 -4.25 -2.06
CA GLY A 40 -49.41 -5.46 -1.60
C GLY A 40 -48.17 -5.07 -0.81
N MET A 41 -48.17 -5.36 0.49
CA MET A 41 -46.95 -5.49 1.30
C MET A 41 -46.13 -6.65 0.72
N GLY A 42 -45.46 -6.40 -0.40
CA GLY A 42 -44.47 -7.31 -0.96
C GLY A 42 -43.28 -7.42 0.00
N PRO A 43 -42.62 -8.60 0.07
CA PRO A 43 -41.43 -8.75 0.88
C PRO A 43 -40.41 -7.66 0.55
N PRO A 44 -39.71 -7.11 1.56
CA PRO A 44 -38.76 -6.03 1.34
C PRO A 44 -37.77 -6.44 0.26
N ALA A 45 -37.53 -5.55 -0.70
CA ALA A 45 -36.56 -5.78 -1.76
C ALA A 45 -35.22 -6.19 -1.13
N PRO A 46 -34.56 -7.26 -1.63
CA PRO A 46 -33.27 -7.65 -1.10
C PRO A 46 -32.30 -6.47 -1.22
N PRO A 47 -31.42 -6.27 -0.22
CA PRO A 47 -30.47 -5.18 -0.25
C PRO A 47 -29.63 -5.25 -1.54
N PRO A 48 -29.29 -4.09 -2.13
CA PRO A 48 -28.45 -4.07 -3.32
C PRO A 48 -27.15 -4.83 -3.05
N ALA A 49 -26.80 -5.75 -3.95
CA ALA A 49 -25.55 -6.49 -3.83
C ALA A 49 -24.38 -5.49 -3.79
N PRO A 50 -23.39 -5.70 -2.90
CA PRO A 50 -22.25 -4.80 -2.82
C PRO A 50 -21.53 -4.77 -4.17
N TYR A 51 -21.25 -3.57 -4.67
CA TYR A 51 -20.46 -3.38 -5.89
C TYR A 51 -19.05 -3.94 -5.68
N THR A 52 -18.81 -5.16 -6.17
CA THR A 52 -17.46 -5.73 -6.19
C THR A 52 -16.69 -5.09 -7.34
N ARG A 53 -15.79 -4.16 -7.01
CA ARG A 53 -14.90 -3.57 -7.99
C ARG A 53 -13.94 -4.65 -8.49
N ARG A 54 -13.90 -4.87 -9.80
CA ARG A 54 -12.95 -5.81 -10.42
C ARG A 54 -11.51 -5.34 -10.12
N PRO A 55 -10.62 -6.20 -9.62
CA PRO A 55 -9.20 -5.85 -9.44
C PRO A 55 -8.55 -5.41 -10.76
N GLN A 56 -7.75 -4.35 -10.71
CA GLN A 56 -7.05 -3.75 -11.85
C GLN A 56 -5.53 -3.66 -11.56
N PRO A 57 -4.80 -4.79 -11.56
CA PRO A 57 -3.37 -4.81 -11.20
C PRO A 57 -2.50 -3.89 -12.02
N GLY A 58 -2.73 -3.79 -13.34
CA GLY A 58 -1.94 -2.93 -14.21
C GLY A 58 -2.04 -1.46 -13.83
N VAL A 59 -3.26 -0.99 -13.51
CA VAL A 59 -3.49 0.39 -13.05
C VAL A 59 -2.88 0.59 -11.67
N ALA A 60 -3.01 -0.40 -10.78
CA ALA A 60 -2.44 -0.36 -9.44
C ALA A 60 -0.92 -0.16 -9.47
N ILE A 61 -0.20 -0.95 -10.28
CA ILE A 61 1.25 -0.86 -10.44
C ILE A 61 1.64 0.50 -11.04
N LEU A 62 0.94 0.96 -12.07
CA LEU A 62 1.24 2.24 -12.72
C LEU A 62 1.08 3.43 -11.76
N VAL A 63 0.01 3.45 -10.96
CA VAL A 63 -0.21 4.49 -9.96
C VAL A 63 0.80 4.39 -8.81
N SER A 64 1.14 3.18 -8.35
CA SER A 64 2.20 2.99 -7.34
C SER A 64 3.57 3.45 -7.87
N ALA A 65 3.90 3.22 -9.13
CA ALA A 65 5.14 3.68 -9.73
C ALA A 65 5.20 5.22 -9.85
N ALA A 66 4.09 5.86 -10.25
CA ALA A 66 3.99 7.31 -10.27
C ALA A 66 4.12 7.91 -8.85
N ALA A 67 3.46 7.29 -7.85
CA ALA A 67 3.57 7.68 -6.46
C ALA A 67 5.01 7.52 -5.94
N ALA A 68 5.69 6.42 -6.29
CA ALA A 68 7.08 6.16 -5.94
C ALA A 68 8.02 7.26 -6.45
N LEU A 69 7.90 7.65 -7.72
CA LEU A 69 8.71 8.74 -8.29
C LEU A 69 8.42 10.09 -7.61
N ALA A 70 7.14 10.42 -7.42
CA ALA A 70 6.75 11.68 -6.78
C ALA A 70 7.24 11.76 -5.33
N LEU A 71 7.12 10.67 -4.58
CA LEU A 71 7.57 10.61 -3.19
C LEU A 71 9.09 10.55 -3.07
N ALA A 72 9.81 9.93 -4.01
CA ALA A 72 11.27 9.99 -4.06
C ALA A 72 11.77 11.43 -4.17
N LEU A 73 11.24 12.18 -5.13
CA LEU A 73 11.60 13.59 -5.33
C LEU A 73 11.19 14.46 -4.14
N LEU A 74 9.98 14.28 -3.62
CA LEU A 74 9.49 15.02 -2.46
C LEU A 74 10.35 14.73 -1.22
N TYR A 75 10.65 13.46 -0.96
CA TYR A 75 11.47 13.04 0.17
C TYR A 75 12.89 13.59 0.06
N GLY A 76 13.51 13.49 -1.12
CA GLY A 76 14.85 14.03 -1.35
C GLY A 76 14.92 15.54 -1.18
N PHE A 77 13.92 16.26 -1.71
CA PHE A 77 13.82 17.71 -1.57
C PHE A 77 13.59 18.15 -0.11
N LEU A 78 12.68 17.50 0.62
CA LEU A 78 12.43 17.80 2.03
C LEU A 78 13.66 17.51 2.89
N THR A 79 14.34 16.40 2.64
CA THR A 79 15.57 16.04 3.36
C THR A 79 16.67 17.05 3.06
N GLY A 80 16.88 17.41 1.80
CA GLY A 80 17.86 18.42 1.41
C GLY A 80 17.60 19.79 2.07
N MET A 81 16.35 20.25 2.13
CA MET A 81 16.02 21.54 2.77
C MET A 81 16.11 21.54 4.30
N VAL A 82 15.79 20.42 4.95
CA VAL A 82 15.75 20.34 6.43
C VAL A 82 17.15 20.19 7.02
N VAL A 83 18.07 19.61 6.25
CA VAL A 83 19.44 19.35 6.69
C VAL A 83 20.28 20.62 6.50
N ASP A 84 20.60 21.30 7.59
CA ASP A 84 21.43 22.50 7.57
C ASP A 84 22.93 22.12 7.48
N PHE A 85 23.47 22.14 6.26
CA PHE A 85 24.82 21.67 5.97
C PHE A 85 25.91 22.53 6.61
N GLU A 86 25.66 23.82 6.83
CA GLU A 86 26.61 24.72 7.48
C GLU A 86 26.83 24.30 8.94
N SER A 87 25.74 23.96 9.64
CA SER A 87 25.81 23.46 11.02
C SER A 87 26.57 22.13 11.11
N LEU A 88 26.36 21.23 10.14
CA LEU A 88 27.01 19.92 10.12
C LEU A 88 28.51 20.01 9.83
N ILE A 89 28.92 20.87 8.89
CA ILE A 89 30.34 21.14 8.62
C ILE A 89 30.99 21.82 9.83
N GLU A 90 30.31 22.78 10.47
CA GLU A 90 30.84 23.48 11.64
C GLU A 90 31.03 22.53 12.83
N ASP A 91 30.07 21.63 13.08
CA ASP A 91 30.17 20.63 14.14
C ASP A 91 31.26 19.59 13.85
N ALA A 92 31.38 19.11 12.61
CA ALA A 92 32.46 18.20 12.21
C ALA A 92 33.84 18.86 12.36
N ALA A 93 33.97 20.13 11.95
CA ALA A 93 35.22 20.88 12.08
C ALA A 93 35.59 21.17 13.54
N ARG A 94 34.60 21.42 14.41
CA ARG A 94 34.82 21.71 15.84
C ARG A 94 35.12 20.47 16.66
N ASN A 95 34.41 19.37 16.41
CA ASN A 95 34.53 18.15 17.22
C ASN A 95 35.60 17.20 16.71
N GLY A 96 36.09 17.39 15.48
CA GLY A 96 37.04 16.47 14.85
C GLY A 96 36.43 15.10 14.54
N ASP A 97 35.13 14.93 14.78
CA ASP A 97 34.35 13.78 14.36
C ASP A 97 33.95 13.98 12.90
N THR A 98 34.30 13.00 12.08
CA THR A 98 33.92 12.95 10.66
C THR A 98 32.58 12.24 10.47
N GLU A 99 31.98 11.73 11.54
CA GLU A 99 30.62 11.18 11.52
C GLU A 99 29.59 12.32 11.57
N ILE A 100 29.08 12.66 10.39
CA ILE A 100 27.93 13.55 10.24
C ILE A 100 26.69 12.76 10.66
N ASP A 101 26.26 12.93 11.90
CA ASP A 101 25.03 12.35 12.44
C ASP A 101 23.82 13.12 11.89
N VAL A 102 23.53 12.92 10.60
CA VAL A 102 22.29 13.42 10.01
C VAL A 102 21.18 12.73 10.77
N ALA A 103 20.38 13.48 11.54
CA ALA A 103 19.16 12.98 12.17
C ALA A 103 18.20 12.57 11.05
N GLN A 104 18.44 11.37 10.51
CA GLN A 104 17.85 10.93 9.29
C GLN A 104 16.36 10.89 9.51
N LEU A 105 15.65 11.56 8.61
CA LEU A 105 14.23 11.43 8.40
C LEU A 105 13.84 10.00 7.98
N THR A 106 14.65 8.98 8.27
CA THR A 106 14.46 7.57 7.96
C THR A 106 13.20 6.99 8.58
N TRP A 107 12.65 7.59 9.64
CA TRP A 107 11.30 7.23 10.12
C TRP A 107 10.21 7.53 9.07
N LEU A 108 10.41 8.52 8.19
CA LEU A 108 9.54 8.77 7.04
C LEU A 108 9.60 7.67 5.99
N ALA A 109 10.63 6.81 5.97
CA ALA A 109 10.71 5.69 5.04
C ALA A 109 9.47 4.78 5.16
N ALA A 110 9.01 4.53 6.40
CA ALA A 110 7.77 3.78 6.64
C ALA A 110 6.54 4.50 6.05
N ALA A 111 6.45 5.82 6.20
CA ALA A 111 5.35 6.62 5.67
C ALA A 111 5.35 6.63 4.12
N VAL A 112 6.51 6.84 3.50
CA VAL A 112 6.71 6.78 2.04
C VAL A 112 6.31 5.40 1.52
N GLY A 113 6.81 4.33 2.15
CA GLY A 113 6.43 2.96 1.82
C GLY A 113 4.93 2.73 1.89
N ALA A 114 4.29 3.11 2.99
CA ALA A 114 2.85 2.98 3.14
C ALA A 114 2.06 3.72 2.05
N LEU A 115 2.45 4.96 1.72
CA LEU A 115 1.82 5.75 0.66
C LEU A 115 1.97 5.09 -0.73
N ILE A 116 3.12 4.48 -1.02
CA ILE A 116 3.35 3.73 -2.28
C ILE A 116 2.51 2.44 -2.32
N GLY A 117 2.28 1.81 -1.16
CA GLY A 117 1.45 0.60 -1.03
C GLY A 117 -0.05 0.85 -1.16
N LEU A 118 -0.54 2.07 -0.91
CA LEU A 118 -1.98 2.40 -0.94
C LEU A 118 -2.65 2.13 -2.30
N PRO A 119 -2.10 2.57 -3.45
CA PRO A 119 -2.69 2.25 -4.75
C PRO A 119 -2.77 0.75 -5.02
N ALA A 120 -1.71 -0.01 -4.70
CA ALA A 120 -1.71 -1.46 -4.80
C ALA A 120 -2.84 -2.09 -3.97
N ALA A 121 -3.01 -1.64 -2.72
CA ALA A 121 -4.07 -2.12 -1.84
C ALA A 121 -5.48 -1.80 -2.35
N LYS A 122 -5.71 -0.59 -2.87
CA LYS A 122 -7.04 -0.10 -3.27
C LYS A 122 -7.48 -0.55 -4.65
N LEU A 123 -6.53 -0.73 -5.58
CA LEU A 123 -6.81 -1.03 -6.99
C LEU A 123 -6.61 -2.51 -7.33
N ALA A 124 -5.82 -3.23 -6.54
CA ALA A 124 -5.60 -4.67 -6.71
C ALA A 124 -5.82 -5.45 -5.39
N PRO A 125 -7.01 -5.30 -4.75
CA PRO A 125 -7.29 -6.02 -3.51
C PRO A 125 -7.20 -7.53 -3.72
N GLY A 126 -6.64 -8.22 -2.73
CA GLY A 126 -6.40 -9.66 -2.76
C GLY A 126 -5.31 -10.13 -3.73
N GLN A 127 -4.46 -9.24 -4.27
CA GLN A 127 -3.38 -9.62 -5.19
C GLN A 127 -1.98 -9.44 -4.57
N PRO A 128 -1.40 -10.50 -3.97
CA PRO A 128 -0.08 -10.43 -3.33
C PRO A 128 1.02 -9.88 -4.24
N ALA A 129 1.00 -10.25 -5.52
CA ALA A 129 1.99 -9.78 -6.49
C ALA A 129 2.04 -8.25 -6.55
N ALA A 130 0.89 -7.57 -6.55
CA ALA A 130 0.84 -6.10 -6.59
C ALA A 130 1.45 -5.47 -5.32
N TYR A 131 1.27 -6.11 -4.16
CA TYR A 131 1.82 -5.61 -2.89
C TYR A 131 3.35 -5.74 -2.84
N TRP A 132 3.88 -6.88 -3.30
CA TRP A 132 5.31 -7.09 -3.42
C TRP A 132 5.95 -6.16 -4.45
N THR A 133 5.29 -5.92 -5.58
CA THR A 133 5.75 -4.91 -6.56
C THR A 133 5.78 -3.51 -5.94
N ALA A 134 4.76 -3.12 -5.17
CA ALA A 134 4.78 -1.85 -4.45
C ALA A 134 5.91 -1.79 -3.40
N GLY A 135 6.21 -2.90 -2.73
CA GLY A 135 7.39 -3.04 -1.87
C GLY A 135 8.70 -2.77 -2.60
N ALA A 136 8.90 -3.39 -3.76
CA ALA A 136 10.09 -3.15 -4.58
C ALA A 136 10.19 -1.69 -5.05
N LEU A 137 9.07 -1.09 -5.47
CA LEU A 137 9.01 0.33 -5.83
C LEU A 137 9.33 1.25 -4.65
N ALA A 138 8.94 0.89 -3.43
CA ALA A 138 9.27 1.66 -2.24
C ALA A 138 10.77 1.65 -1.92
N VAL A 139 11.47 0.53 -2.12
CA VAL A 139 12.94 0.50 -2.01
C VAL A 139 13.57 1.44 -3.03
N VAL A 140 13.17 1.34 -4.30
CA VAL A 140 13.71 2.18 -5.37
C VAL A 140 13.44 3.66 -5.10
N ALA A 141 12.22 4.01 -4.67
CA ALA A 141 11.87 5.38 -4.33
C ALA A 141 12.73 5.95 -3.20
N MET A 142 12.97 5.14 -2.16
CA MET A 142 13.78 5.55 -1.02
C MET A 142 15.22 5.82 -1.44
N LEU A 143 15.84 4.86 -2.13
CA LEU A 143 17.21 4.98 -2.61
C LEU A 143 17.38 6.21 -3.53
N LEU A 144 16.48 6.38 -4.50
CA LEU A 144 16.50 7.54 -5.39
C LEU A 144 16.27 8.86 -4.64
N GLY A 145 15.39 8.85 -3.63
CA GLY A 145 15.10 10.04 -2.83
C GLY A 145 16.29 10.49 -2.00
N GLU A 146 17.00 9.56 -1.34
CA GLU A 146 18.23 9.91 -0.60
C GLU A 146 19.34 10.38 -1.52
N THR A 147 19.55 9.72 -2.67
CA THR A 147 20.52 10.19 -3.67
C THR A 147 20.17 11.58 -4.21
N PHE A 148 18.87 11.86 -4.40
CA PHE A 148 18.42 13.19 -4.81
C PHE A 148 18.62 14.23 -3.70
N ALA A 149 18.49 13.85 -2.43
CA ALA A 149 18.83 14.73 -1.31
C ALA A 149 20.32 15.17 -1.38
N THR A 150 21.24 14.23 -1.64
CA THR A 150 22.67 14.56 -1.85
C THR A 150 22.85 15.58 -2.98
N ALA A 151 22.07 15.47 -4.06
CA ALA A 151 22.12 16.42 -5.17
C ALA A 151 21.56 17.81 -4.82
N VAL A 152 20.53 17.88 -3.98
CA VAL A 152 20.00 19.15 -3.45
C VAL A 152 21.07 19.83 -2.59
N LEU A 153 21.70 19.08 -1.68
CA LEU A 153 22.75 19.60 -0.81
C LEU A 153 23.98 20.06 -1.62
N ALA A 154 24.40 19.28 -2.63
CA ALA A 154 25.49 19.65 -3.52
C ALA A 154 25.18 20.91 -4.37
N SER A 155 23.92 21.11 -4.76
CA SER A 155 23.48 22.31 -5.48
C SER A 155 23.63 23.56 -4.61
N GLU A 156 23.26 23.48 -3.34
CA GLU A 156 23.41 24.59 -2.38
C GLU A 156 24.88 24.88 -2.08
N ALA A 157 25.70 23.84 -1.87
CA ALA A 157 27.13 23.99 -1.61
C ALA A 157 27.93 24.63 -2.78
N THR A 158 27.34 24.68 -3.98
CA THR A 158 27.95 25.32 -5.16
C THR A 158 27.34 26.68 -5.47
N ASP A 159 26.71 27.33 -4.49
CA ASP A 159 25.97 28.61 -4.65
C ASP A 159 24.93 28.55 -5.79
N GLY A 160 24.36 27.37 -6.04
CA GLY A 160 23.41 27.14 -7.12
C GLY A 160 24.01 27.22 -8.54
N ALA A 161 25.34 27.09 -8.69
CA ALA A 161 25.99 27.07 -10.00
C ALA A 161 25.42 25.99 -10.93
N LYS A 162 24.99 24.87 -10.34
CA LYS A 162 24.13 23.87 -10.99
C LYS A 162 22.89 23.62 -10.14
N GLY A 163 21.74 23.43 -10.78
CA GLY A 163 20.52 23.05 -10.08
C GLY A 163 20.56 21.60 -9.59
N ALA A 164 19.78 21.27 -8.55
CA ALA A 164 19.72 19.92 -7.98
C ALA A 164 19.42 18.82 -9.01
N PHE A 165 18.53 19.08 -9.97
CA PHE A 165 18.26 18.12 -11.06
C PHE A 165 19.44 17.95 -12.02
N GLU A 166 20.15 19.03 -12.33
CA GLU A 166 21.35 18.96 -13.15
C GLU A 166 22.44 18.17 -12.43
N MET A 167 22.68 18.46 -11.15
CA MET A 167 23.60 17.69 -10.31
C MET A 167 23.21 16.21 -10.24
N PHE A 168 21.93 15.92 -10.02
CA PHE A 168 21.45 14.54 -9.90
C PHE A 168 21.64 13.73 -11.18
N PHE A 169 21.38 14.31 -12.36
CA PHE A 169 21.46 13.58 -13.62
C PHE A 169 22.86 13.59 -14.23
N ASP A 170 23.58 14.72 -14.18
CA ASP A 170 24.93 14.83 -14.75
C ASP A 170 25.95 14.07 -13.88
N ASN A 171 25.77 14.10 -12.57
CA ASN A 171 26.70 13.55 -11.59
C ASN A 171 26.06 12.43 -10.74
N PHE A 172 25.11 11.67 -11.30
CA PHE A 172 24.38 10.62 -10.57
C PHE A 172 25.32 9.65 -9.87
N SER A 173 26.40 9.25 -10.54
CA SER A 173 27.39 8.31 -9.98
C SER A 173 28.01 8.86 -8.70
N ASP A 174 28.41 10.13 -8.70
CA ASP A 174 29.04 10.79 -7.56
C ASP A 174 28.04 10.97 -6.41
N MET A 175 26.78 11.32 -6.73
CA MET A 175 25.71 11.44 -5.74
C MET A 175 25.37 10.09 -5.10
N TRP A 176 25.36 9.02 -5.91
CA TRP A 176 25.13 7.66 -5.45
C TRP A 176 26.29 7.17 -4.57
N GLU A 177 27.53 7.40 -4.98
CA GLU A 177 28.72 7.02 -4.23
C GLU A 177 28.75 7.75 -2.87
N GLY A 178 28.56 9.07 -2.88
CA GLY A 178 28.47 9.87 -1.65
C GLY A 178 27.33 9.43 -0.74
N TRP A 179 26.18 9.03 -1.30
CA TRP A 179 25.12 8.43 -0.49
C TRP A 179 25.56 7.08 0.11
N THR A 180 26.12 6.16 -0.68
CA THR A 180 26.54 4.84 -0.18
C THR A 180 27.64 4.90 0.87
N GLU A 181 28.56 5.86 0.76
CA GLU A 181 29.61 6.09 1.76
C GLU A 181 29.02 6.56 3.10
N ASN A 182 28.00 7.43 3.03
CA ASN A 182 27.27 7.92 4.20
C ASN A 182 26.20 6.95 4.72
N ALA A 183 25.83 5.92 3.94
CA ALA A 183 24.84 4.93 4.34
C ALA A 183 25.45 3.83 5.24
N HIS A 184 25.91 4.22 6.43
CA HIS A 184 26.40 3.31 7.46
C HIS A 184 25.38 3.10 8.60
N GLY A 185 25.62 2.08 9.42
CA GLY A 185 24.86 1.81 10.66
C GLY A 185 23.36 1.56 10.46
N MET A 186 22.54 2.45 11.05
CA MET A 186 21.08 2.33 11.14
C MET A 186 20.34 2.58 9.82
N THR A 187 21.01 3.16 8.82
CA THR A 187 20.41 3.50 7.52
C THR A 187 19.81 2.28 6.82
N TRP A 188 20.54 1.15 6.78
CA TRP A 188 20.08 -0.06 6.07
C TRP A 188 18.85 -0.72 6.72
N PRO A 189 18.82 -0.97 8.04
CA PRO A 189 17.61 -1.44 8.72
C PRO A 189 16.40 -0.50 8.53
N LEU A 190 16.63 0.82 8.55
CA LEU A 190 15.55 1.78 8.40
C LEU A 190 15.06 1.90 6.95
N ALA A 191 15.95 1.79 5.95
CA ALA A 191 15.58 1.71 4.55
C ALA A 191 14.66 0.50 4.27
N ALA A 192 14.85 -0.61 5.00
CA ALA A 192 13.96 -1.78 4.93
C ALA A 192 12.55 -1.52 5.48
N LEU A 193 12.31 -0.44 6.23
CA LEU A 193 10.96 -0.09 6.70
C LEU A 193 10.05 0.34 5.55
N ALA A 194 10.59 0.96 4.50
CA ALA A 194 9.80 1.37 3.33
C ALA A 194 9.12 0.18 2.61
N PRO A 195 9.85 -0.86 2.14
CA PRO A 195 9.21 -2.02 1.53
C PRO A 195 8.29 -2.75 2.49
N ALA A 196 8.68 -2.88 3.76
CA ALA A 196 7.86 -3.55 4.77
C ALA A 196 6.52 -2.82 4.95
N ALA A 197 6.53 -1.50 5.09
CA ALA A 197 5.34 -0.68 5.23
C ALA A 197 4.46 -0.71 3.96
N ALA A 198 5.06 -0.71 2.78
CA ALA A 198 4.32 -0.84 1.51
C ALA A 198 3.57 -2.17 1.41
N VAL A 199 4.26 -3.27 1.70
CA VAL A 199 3.69 -4.62 1.68
C VAL A 199 2.61 -4.77 2.76
N LEU A 200 2.88 -4.33 3.99
CA LEU A 200 1.92 -4.35 5.09
C LEU A 200 0.68 -3.53 4.76
N THR A 201 0.83 -2.35 4.16
CA THR A 201 -0.29 -1.53 3.71
C THR A 201 -1.11 -2.27 2.66
N GLY A 202 -0.46 -2.94 1.71
CA GLY A 202 -1.09 -3.85 0.75
C GLY A 202 -1.98 -4.89 1.42
N TYR A 203 -1.43 -5.64 2.37
CA TYR A 203 -2.16 -6.70 3.07
C TYR A 203 -3.27 -6.19 4.00
N LEU A 204 -3.01 -5.14 4.77
CA LEU A 204 -3.97 -4.62 5.74
C LEU A 204 -5.15 -3.91 5.07
N VAL A 205 -4.87 -3.14 4.02
CA VAL A 205 -5.91 -2.33 3.34
C VAL A 205 -6.58 -3.11 2.21
N GLY A 206 -5.87 -4.04 1.56
CA GLY A 206 -6.38 -4.80 0.41
C GLY A 206 -6.80 -6.25 0.73
N GLY A 207 -6.60 -6.74 1.95
CA GLY A 207 -6.70 -8.16 2.31
C GLY A 207 -7.97 -8.66 3.00
N THR A 208 -9.06 -7.89 3.06
CA THR A 208 -10.28 -8.32 3.80
C THR A 208 -11.44 -8.77 2.94
N THR A 209 -11.30 -8.87 1.61
CA THR A 209 -12.41 -9.41 0.80
C THR A 209 -12.27 -10.93 0.71
N PRO A 210 -13.10 -11.72 1.43
CA PRO A 210 -13.09 -13.16 1.24
C PRO A 210 -13.36 -13.47 -0.24
N PRO A 211 -12.70 -14.48 -0.83
CA PRO A 211 -12.99 -14.92 -2.18
C PRO A 211 -14.50 -15.21 -2.25
N GLN A 212 -15.22 -14.51 -3.12
CA GLN A 212 -16.65 -14.77 -3.27
C GLN A 212 -16.84 -16.25 -3.61
N PRO A 213 -17.80 -16.96 -2.98
CA PRO A 213 -18.08 -18.34 -3.30
C PRO A 213 -18.33 -18.43 -4.79
N ARG A 214 -17.57 -19.29 -5.47
CA ARG A 214 -17.69 -19.50 -6.91
C ARG A 214 -19.08 -20.11 -7.14
N THR A 215 -20.05 -19.30 -7.56
CA THR A 215 -21.38 -19.80 -7.94
C THR A 215 -21.22 -20.52 -9.27
N TRP A 216 -21.16 -21.84 -9.22
CA TRP A 216 -21.19 -22.67 -10.43
C TRP A 216 -22.62 -22.64 -11.01
N PRO A 217 -22.78 -22.48 -12.33
CA PRO A 217 -24.07 -22.57 -13.01
C PRO A 217 -24.60 -24.02 -13.05
#